data_AF-A0A3P0XD85-F1
#
_entry.id   AF-A0A3P0XD85-F1
#
_cell.length_a   1.000
_cell.length_b   1.000
_cell.length_c   1.000
_cell.angle_alpha   90.00
_cell.angle_beta   90.00
_cell.angle_gamma   90.00
#
_symmetry.space_group_name_H-M   'P 1'
#
loop_
_entity.id
_entity.type
_entity.pdbx_description
1 polymer ?
#
loop_
_entity_poly.entity_id
_entity_poly.type
_entity_poly.pdbx_seq_one_letter_code
_entity_poly.pdbx_strand_id
1 'polypeptide(L)'
;MEKQTSSRRLQRVLHCPCGRTKIHALGLCSTCYTLKRQDKQRFGGHREAVLARDSYRCCIPGCTTLKRGKRSLAVHHRVPGCSDPKLMLTLCLPCHAKVTRTRLVRADWPALLRKLWREQHPDGHEQIHLSFCVSHSRIEAPILLFAKS
;
A
#
# COMPACT_ATOMS: atom_id res chain seq x y z
N MET A 1 -54.67 12.09 -27.15
CA MET A 1 -53.74 13.17 -26.74
C MET A 1 -52.43 12.52 -26.31
N GLU A 2 -51.52 12.28 -27.24
CA GLU A 2 -50.20 11.67 -26.97
C GLU A 2 -49.20 12.75 -26.56
N LYS A 3 -48.64 12.62 -25.35
CA LYS A 3 -47.59 13.52 -24.85
C LYS A 3 -46.27 13.16 -25.53
N GLN A 4 -45.84 14.00 -26.47
CA GLN A 4 -44.49 13.97 -27.02
C GLN A 4 -43.48 14.26 -25.91
N THR A 5 -42.76 13.23 -25.46
CA THR A 5 -41.62 13.41 -24.56
C THR A 5 -40.46 14.00 -25.35
N SER A 6 -40.19 15.29 -25.13
CA SER A 6 -39.02 16.00 -25.63
C SER A 6 -37.74 15.23 -25.26
N SER A 7 -37.12 14.61 -26.26
CA SER A 7 -35.80 13.99 -26.14
C SER A 7 -34.78 15.10 -25.89
N ARG A 8 -34.46 15.35 -24.61
CA ARG A 8 -33.32 16.19 -24.19
C ARG A 8 -32.06 15.68 -24.90
N ARG A 9 -31.61 16.39 -25.93
CA ARG A 9 -30.29 16.18 -26.53
C ARG A 9 -29.25 16.58 -25.48
N LEU A 10 -28.74 15.59 -24.74
CA LEU A 10 -27.65 15.81 -23.81
C LEU A 10 -26.40 16.15 -24.64
N GLN A 11 -25.90 17.38 -24.48
CA GLN A 11 -24.63 17.78 -25.09
C GLN A 11 -23.54 16.79 -24.67
N ARG A 12 -22.86 16.20 -25.66
CA ARG A 12 -21.74 15.29 -25.40
C ARG A 12 -20.56 16.10 -24.89
N VAL A 13 -19.90 15.59 -23.87
CA VAL A 13 -18.68 16.21 -23.32
C VAL A 13 -17.61 16.26 -24.41
N LEU A 14 -17.12 17.45 -24.74
CA LEU A 14 -16.09 17.65 -25.78
C LEU A 14 -14.69 17.25 -25.30
N HIS A 15 -14.47 17.28 -23.98
CA HIS A 15 -13.17 17.02 -23.36
C HIS A 15 -13.33 16.12 -22.14
N CYS A 16 -12.35 15.24 -21.95
CA CYS A 16 -12.20 14.46 -20.74
C CYS A 16 -11.83 15.42 -19.59
N PRO A 17 -12.24 15.18 -18.34
CA PRO A 17 -11.85 16.02 -17.19
C PRO A 17 -10.34 16.21 -17.01
N CYS A 18 -9.53 15.32 -17.59
CA CYS A 18 -8.07 15.44 -17.62
C CYS A 18 -7.53 16.35 -18.75
N GLY A 19 -8.40 17.04 -19.50
CA GLY A 19 -8.04 17.95 -20.61
C GLY A 19 -7.87 17.31 -21.99
N ARG A 20 -8.00 15.98 -22.14
CA ARG A 20 -7.88 15.33 -23.46
C ARG A 20 -9.15 15.49 -24.29
N THR A 21 -8.99 15.86 -25.56
CA THR A 21 -10.07 16.02 -26.55
C THR A 21 -10.63 14.68 -27.05
N LYS A 22 -9.79 13.65 -27.18
CA LYS A 22 -10.22 12.32 -27.67
C LYS A 22 -10.98 11.57 -26.56
N ILE A 23 -12.31 11.58 -26.66
CA ILE A 23 -13.20 10.80 -25.80
C ILE A 23 -13.33 9.37 -26.32
N HIS A 24 -13.17 8.39 -25.43
CA HIS A 24 -13.39 6.98 -25.72
C HIS A 24 -14.80 6.54 -25.28
N ALA A 25 -15.12 6.67 -23.99
CA ALA A 25 -16.39 6.19 -23.43
C ALA A 25 -16.74 6.94 -22.13
N LEU A 26 -18.03 7.10 -21.84
CA LEU A 26 -18.54 7.76 -20.62
C LEU A 26 -17.98 9.18 -20.38
N GLY A 27 -17.67 9.91 -21.46
CA GLY A 27 -17.04 11.25 -21.35
C GLY A 27 -15.58 11.22 -20.90
N LEU A 28 -14.90 10.07 -20.95
CA LEU A 28 -13.50 9.89 -20.57
C LEU A 28 -12.64 9.52 -21.77
N CYS A 29 -11.38 9.98 -21.77
CA CYS A 29 -10.35 9.47 -22.67
C CYS A 29 -10.01 8.01 -22.31
N SER A 30 -9.35 7.28 -23.23
CA SER A 30 -8.97 5.87 -23.03
C SER A 30 -8.21 5.61 -21.72
N THR A 31 -7.28 6.51 -21.35
CA THR A 31 -6.50 6.41 -20.11
C THR A 31 -7.38 6.59 -18.88
N CYS A 32 -8.19 7.65 -18.80
CA CYS A 32 -9.07 7.90 -17.66
C CYS A 32 -10.17 6.84 -17.54
N TYR A 33 -10.69 6.36 -18.66
CA TYR A 33 -11.63 5.23 -18.68
C TYR A 33 -11.00 3.97 -18.07
N THR A 34 -9.78 3.64 -18.50
CA THR A 34 -9.03 2.47 -17.98
C THR A 34 -8.74 2.61 -16.49
N LEU A 35 -8.27 3.78 -16.03
CA LEU A 35 -8.01 4.05 -14.62
C LEU A 35 -9.28 3.95 -13.76
N LYS A 36 -10.40 4.51 -14.23
CA LYS A 36 -11.70 4.42 -13.54
C LYS A 36 -12.21 2.98 -13.47
N ARG A 37 -12.03 2.20 -14.54
CA ARG A 37 -12.35 0.76 -14.55
C ARG A 37 -11.48 -0.01 -13.56
N GLN A 38 -10.17 0.23 -13.55
CA GLN A 38 -9.24 -0.41 -12.62
C GLN A 38 -9.55 -0.03 -11.16
N ASP A 39 -9.92 1.22 -10.91
CA ASP A 39 -10.35 1.68 -9.60
C ASP A 39 -11.61 0.93 -9.12
N LYS A 40 -12.63 0.83 -9.99
CA LYS A 40 -13.83 0.06 -9.69
C LYS A 40 -13.53 -1.42 -9.43
N GLN A 41 -12.66 -2.03 -10.23
CA GLN A 41 -12.35 -3.46 -10.13
C GLN A 41 -11.47 -3.80 -8.92
N ARG A 42 -10.53 -2.93 -8.56
CA ARG A 42 -9.53 -3.23 -7.53
C ARG A 42 -9.89 -2.64 -6.17
N PHE A 43 -10.58 -1.50 -6.14
CA PHE A 43 -10.82 -0.72 -4.92
C PHE A 43 -12.31 -0.34 -4.76
N GLY A 44 -13.22 -0.93 -5.53
CA GLY A 44 -14.64 -0.57 -5.50
C GLY A 44 -14.96 0.85 -5.96
N GLY A 45 -13.99 1.57 -6.56
CA GLY A 45 -14.13 3.00 -6.89
C GLY A 45 -13.78 3.94 -5.73
N HIS A 46 -13.17 3.41 -4.67
CA HIS A 46 -12.85 4.17 -3.46
C HIS A 46 -11.40 4.66 -3.39
N ARG A 47 -10.58 4.42 -4.41
CA ARG A 47 -9.15 4.75 -4.37
C ARG A 47 -8.91 6.22 -4.00
N GLU A 48 -9.59 7.15 -4.67
CA GLU A 48 -9.38 8.59 -4.45
C GLU A 48 -9.92 9.01 -3.07
N ALA A 49 -11.03 8.44 -2.62
CA ALA A 49 -11.60 8.71 -1.29
C ALA A 49 -10.65 8.28 -0.16
N VAL A 50 -10.03 7.10 -0.30
CA VAL A 50 -9.02 6.59 0.65
C VAL A 50 -7.77 7.49 0.63
N LEU A 51 -7.26 7.85 -0.54
CA LEU A 51 -6.13 8.76 -0.65
C LEU A 51 -6.42 10.12 0.01
N ALA A 52 -7.61 10.69 -0.24
CA ALA A 52 -8.01 11.98 0.30
C ALA A 52 -8.15 11.92 1.83
N ARG A 53 -8.79 10.86 2.36
CA ARG A 53 -8.90 10.61 3.81
C ARG A 53 -7.52 10.58 4.46
N ASP A 54 -6.56 9.92 3.82
CA ASP A 54 -5.20 9.76 4.33
C ASP A 54 -4.30 10.97 3.98
N SER A 55 -4.90 12.11 3.58
CA SER A 55 -4.21 13.36 3.22
C SER A 55 -3.14 13.21 2.13
N TYR A 56 -3.30 12.22 1.26
CA TYR A 56 -2.31 11.81 0.26
C TYR A 56 -0.93 11.56 0.88
N ARG A 57 -0.90 10.93 2.06
CA ARG A 57 0.33 10.59 2.78
C ARG A 57 0.34 9.12 3.15
N CYS A 58 1.55 8.60 3.34
CA CYS A 58 1.72 7.25 3.87
C CYS A 58 1.22 7.22 5.32
N CYS A 59 0.35 6.26 5.66
CA CYS A 59 -0.18 6.10 7.01
C CYS A 59 0.83 5.51 8.01
N ILE A 60 2.01 5.07 7.55
CA ILE A 60 3.05 4.52 8.44
C ILE A 60 3.70 5.68 9.23
N PRO A 61 3.62 5.67 10.57
CA PRO A 61 4.25 6.68 11.40
C PRO A 61 5.75 6.79 11.15
N GLY A 62 6.27 8.02 11.13
CA GLY A 62 7.69 8.29 10.88
C GLY A 62 8.15 8.05 9.43
N CYS A 63 7.24 7.73 8.50
CA CYS A 63 7.59 7.60 7.09
C CYS A 63 7.91 8.98 6.49
N THR A 64 9.19 9.22 6.20
CA THR A 64 9.69 10.47 5.61
C THR A 64 9.57 10.50 4.08
N THR A 65 8.94 9.50 3.46
CA THR A 65 8.70 9.45 2.00
C THR A 65 7.58 10.43 1.62
N LEU A 66 7.83 11.72 1.84
CA LEU A 66 6.84 12.80 1.79
C LEU A 66 6.64 13.40 0.39
N LYS A 67 7.52 13.09 -0.57
CA LYS A 67 7.70 13.95 -1.76
C LYS A 67 7.61 13.23 -3.11
N ARG A 68 6.70 12.30 -3.26
CA ARG A 68 6.36 11.79 -4.59
C ARG A 68 4.84 11.92 -4.71
N GLY A 69 4.36 12.56 -5.78
CA GLY A 69 2.93 12.88 -5.95
C GLY A 69 2.04 11.64 -5.96
N LYS A 70 0.73 11.78 -6.24
CA LYS A 70 -0.28 10.69 -6.15
C LYS A 70 0.14 9.33 -6.76
N ARG A 71 1.03 9.32 -7.75
CA ARG A 71 1.57 8.12 -8.42
C ARG A 71 2.51 7.26 -7.57
N SER A 72 3.05 7.78 -6.48
CA SER A 72 3.90 6.99 -5.56
C SER A 72 3.17 6.48 -4.33
N LEU A 73 1.84 6.60 -4.33
CA LEU A 73 0.97 6.12 -3.27
C LEU A 73 0.14 4.97 -3.80
N ALA A 74 0.16 3.86 -3.08
CA ALA A 74 -0.67 2.70 -3.28
C ALA A 74 -1.77 2.66 -2.22
N VAL A 75 -2.95 2.19 -2.61
CA VAL A 75 -4.00 1.79 -1.66
C VAL A 75 -3.81 0.31 -1.37
N HIS A 76 -3.65 -0.01 -0.09
CA HIS A 76 -3.47 -1.37 0.41
C HIS A 76 -4.76 -1.87 1.04
N HIS A 77 -5.13 -3.12 0.74
CA HIS A 77 -6.23 -3.81 1.39
C HIS A 77 -5.70 -4.56 2.61
N ARG A 78 -6.27 -4.32 3.79
CA ARG A 78 -5.96 -5.12 5.00
C ARG A 78 -6.60 -6.51 4.96
N VAL A 79 -7.71 -6.63 4.25
CA VAL A 79 -8.39 -7.91 4.01
C VAL A 79 -8.43 -8.14 2.50
N PRO A 80 -7.75 -9.17 1.97
CA PRO A 80 -7.76 -9.47 0.53
C PRO A 80 -9.19 -9.60 -0.01
N GLY A 81 -9.46 -8.98 -1.16
CA GLY A 81 -10.77 -9.03 -1.82
C GLY A 81 -11.86 -8.14 -1.21
N CYS A 82 -11.64 -7.54 -0.03
CA CYS A 82 -12.61 -6.63 0.59
C CYS A 82 -12.37 -5.19 0.13
N SER A 83 -13.32 -4.63 -0.61
CA SER A 83 -13.27 -3.23 -1.07
C SER A 83 -13.91 -2.21 -0.12
N ASP A 84 -14.01 -2.51 1.19
CA ASP A 84 -14.46 -1.52 2.18
C ASP A 84 -13.37 -0.45 2.41
N PRO A 85 -13.66 0.85 2.17
CA PRO A 85 -12.71 1.94 2.44
C PRO A 85 -12.12 1.92 3.84
N LYS A 86 -12.87 1.46 4.86
CA LYS A 86 -12.41 1.38 6.25
C LYS A 86 -11.30 0.34 6.45
N LEU A 87 -11.23 -0.65 5.57
CA LEU A 87 -10.20 -1.70 5.55
C LEU A 87 -9.10 -1.42 4.53
N MET A 88 -9.09 -0.23 3.93
CA MET A 88 -8.03 0.23 3.03
C MET A 88 -7.17 1.31 3.68
N LEU A 89 -5.89 1.37 3.31
CA LEU A 89 -4.95 2.37 3.79
C LEU A 89 -4.01 2.85 2.68
N THR A 90 -3.60 4.10 2.75
CA THR A 90 -2.61 4.68 1.85
C THR A 90 -1.18 4.39 2.33
N LEU A 91 -0.40 3.74 1.48
CA LEU A 91 1.02 3.47 1.71
C LEU A 91 1.87 4.05 0.58
N CYS A 92 3.07 4.54 0.89
CA CYS A 92 4.06 4.79 -0.14
C CYS A 92 4.54 3.47 -0.78
N LEU A 93 5.02 3.51 -2.02
CA LEU A 93 5.51 2.30 -2.71
C LEU A 93 6.54 1.49 -1.90
N PRO A 94 7.52 2.10 -1.20
CA PRO A 94 8.45 1.34 -0.35
C PRO A 94 7.76 0.60 0.81
N CYS A 95 6.89 1.27 1.56
CA CYS A 95 6.14 0.62 2.65
C CYS A 95 5.19 -0.45 2.12
N HIS A 96 4.53 -0.20 1.00
CA HIS A 96 3.67 -1.18 0.34
C HIS A 96 4.46 -2.42 -0.09
N ALA A 97 5.64 -2.23 -0.68
CA ALA A 97 6.52 -3.34 -1.07
C ALA A 97 7.01 -4.14 0.14
N LYS A 98 7.32 -3.48 1.27
CA LYS A 98 7.63 -4.16 2.53
C LYS A 98 6.46 -5.05 2.97
N VAL A 99 5.24 -4.53 2.99
CA VAL A 99 4.06 -5.33 3.41
C VAL A 99 3.76 -6.48 2.46
N THR A 100 3.98 -6.32 1.15
CA THR A 100 3.47 -7.28 0.14
C THR A 100 4.51 -8.22 -0.46
N ARG A 101 5.81 -7.95 -0.29
CA ARG A 101 6.87 -8.69 -0.99
C ARG A 101 7.93 -9.29 -0.08
N THR A 102 8.04 -8.87 1.18
CA THR A 102 9.05 -9.44 2.07
C THR A 102 8.53 -10.71 2.71
N ARG A 103 9.39 -11.72 2.82
CA ARG A 103 9.09 -13.01 3.47
C ARG A 103 9.30 -13.01 4.98
N LEU A 104 9.95 -11.98 5.49
CA LEU A 104 10.30 -11.82 6.89
C LEU A 104 9.96 -10.40 7.34
N VAL A 105 9.52 -10.27 8.59
CA VAL A 105 9.34 -8.98 9.27
C VAL A 105 10.49 -8.74 10.24
N ARG A 106 10.98 -7.50 10.30
CA ARG A 106 12.01 -7.09 11.25
C ARG A 106 11.39 -6.45 12.49
N ALA A 107 11.96 -6.73 13.66
CA ALA A 107 11.50 -6.20 14.93
C ALA A 107 11.55 -4.66 15.02
N ASP A 108 12.49 -4.01 14.32
CA ASP A 108 12.69 -2.56 14.30
C ASP A 108 11.69 -1.81 13.41
N TRP A 109 10.81 -2.52 12.69
CA TRP A 109 9.79 -1.86 11.88
C TRP A 109 8.71 -1.20 12.75
N PRO A 110 8.15 -0.05 12.28
CA PRO A 110 7.03 0.60 12.96
C PRO A 110 5.90 -0.39 13.24
N ALA A 111 5.27 -0.29 14.41
CA ALA A 111 4.27 -1.24 14.88
C ALA A 111 3.14 -1.47 13.86
N LEU A 112 2.63 -0.39 13.23
CA LEU A 112 1.61 -0.50 12.18
C LEU A 112 2.11 -1.29 10.98
N LEU A 113 3.36 -1.08 10.54
CA LEU A 113 3.92 -1.79 9.40
C LEU A 113 4.06 -3.30 9.67
N ARG A 114 4.47 -3.67 10.90
CA ARG A 114 4.51 -5.07 11.34
C ARG A 114 3.13 -5.71 11.37
N LYS A 115 2.14 -4.98 11.89
CA LYS A 115 0.74 -5.43 11.93
C LYS A 115 0.21 -5.72 10.52
N LEU A 116 0.40 -4.79 9.59
CA LEU A 116 -0.03 -4.97 8.19
C LEU A 116 0.70 -6.15 7.51
N TRP A 117 1.98 -6.34 7.81
CA TRP A 117 2.72 -7.47 7.27
C TRP A 117 2.16 -8.82 7.74
N ARG A 118 1.82 -8.94 9.04
CA ARG A 118 1.19 -10.16 9.62
C ARG A 118 -0.18 -10.44 9.03
N GLU A 119 -0.98 -9.40 8.82
CA GLU A 119 -2.29 -9.53 8.16
C GLU A 119 -2.16 -10.10 6.74
N GLN A 120 -1.10 -9.73 6.03
CA GLN A 120 -0.82 -10.20 4.68
C GLN A 120 -0.18 -11.61 4.64
N HIS A 121 0.52 -12.00 5.72
CA HIS A 121 1.29 -13.23 5.83
C HIS A 121 0.97 -13.98 7.13
N PRO A 122 -0.20 -14.63 7.22
CA PRO A 122 -0.61 -15.35 8.43
C PRO A 122 0.38 -16.45 8.84
N ASP A 123 1.00 -17.11 7.86
CA ASP A 123 2.01 -18.17 8.08
C ASP A 123 3.45 -17.63 8.04
N GLY A 124 3.64 -16.30 8.09
CA GLY A 124 4.92 -15.65 7.95
C GLY A 124 5.79 -15.76 9.22
N HIS A 125 7.11 -15.92 9.04
CA HIS A 125 8.06 -15.97 10.15
C HIS A 125 8.62 -14.59 10.51
N GLU A 126 8.73 -14.31 11.81
CA GLU A 126 9.36 -13.08 12.31
C GLU A 126 10.86 -13.26 12.53
N GLN A 127 11.66 -12.30 12.09
CA GLN A 127 13.09 -12.28 12.40
C GLN A 127 13.31 -11.46 13.68
N ILE A 128 13.67 -12.16 14.75
CA ILE A 128 14.05 -11.56 16.03
C ILE A 128 15.48 -11.05 15.92
N HIS A 129 15.74 -9.83 16.40
CA HIS A 129 17.11 -9.33 16.49
C HIS A 129 17.85 -10.11 17.57
N LEU A 130 18.90 -10.84 17.18
CA LEU A 130 19.82 -11.46 18.15
C LEU A 130 20.70 -10.36 18.74
N SER A 131 20.47 -10.01 20.00
CA SER A 131 21.36 -9.12 20.74
C SER A 131 22.62 -9.89 21.12
N PHE A 132 23.71 -9.67 20.39
CA PHE A 132 25.05 -10.16 20.76
C PHE A 132 25.65 -9.28 21.86
N CYS A 133 24.97 -9.17 23.01
CA CYS A 133 25.64 -8.70 24.22
C CYS A 133 26.55 -9.84 24.67
N VAL A 134 27.80 -9.79 24.23
CA VAL A 134 28.86 -10.62 24.80
C VAL A 134 29.02 -10.15 26.23
N SER A 135 28.38 -10.83 27.18
CA SER A 135 28.84 -10.78 28.55
C SER A 135 30.29 -11.25 28.52
N HIS A 136 31.23 -10.33 28.77
CA HIS A 136 32.61 -10.67 29.10
C HIS A 136 32.56 -11.48 30.40
N SER A 137 32.17 -12.74 30.33
CA SER A 137 32.55 -13.71 31.33
C SER A 137 34.06 -13.78 31.21
N ARG A 138 34.77 -13.25 32.22
CA ARG A 138 36.20 -13.50 32.37
C ARG A 138 36.37 -15.01 32.23
N ILE A 139 37.03 -15.43 31.15
CA ILE A 139 37.54 -16.79 31.06
C ILE A 139 38.66 -16.82 32.08
N GLU A 140 38.34 -17.22 33.31
CA GLU A 140 39.38 -17.58 34.26
C GLU A 140 39.96 -18.94 33.86
N ALA A 141 41.29 -18.92 33.80
CA ALA A 141 42.22 -20.00 33.52
C ALA A 141 42.45 -20.39 32.04
N PRO A 142 43.71 -20.31 31.55
CA PRO A 142 44.09 -20.97 30.31
C PRO A 142 43.96 -22.49 30.49
N ILE A 143 43.36 -23.15 29.51
CA ILE A 143 43.40 -24.61 29.39
C ILE A 143 44.87 -24.98 29.17
N LEU A 144 45.52 -25.56 30.19
CA LEU A 144 46.81 -26.24 30.02
C LEU A 144 46.59 -27.48 29.15
N LEU A 145 46.71 -27.30 27.84
CA LEU A 145 46.92 -28.40 26.92
C LEU A 145 48.40 -28.80 27.01
N PHE A 146 48.60 -30.12 27.10
CA PHE A 146 49.87 -30.86 27.19
C PHE A 146 50.37 -31.15 28.61
N ALA A 147 49.87 -32.27 29.14
CA ALA A 147 50.63 -33.12 30.05
C ALA A 147 50.95 -34.44 29.32
N LYS A 148 52.24 -34.84 29.44
CA LYS A 148 52.87 -36.14 29.12
C LYS A 148 53.21 -36.35 27.63
N SER A 149 54.41 -36.80 27.25
CA SER A 149 55.39 -37.66 27.98
C SER A 149 56.82 -37.18 27.79
#